data_AF-A0A5N9GK62-F1
#
_entry.id   AF-A0A5N9GK62-F1
#
_cell.length_a   1.000
_cell.length_b   1.000
_cell.length_c   1.000
_cell.angle_alpha   90.00
_cell.angle_beta   90.00
_cell.angle_gamma   90.00
#
_symmetry.space_group_name_H-M   'P 1'
#
loop_
_entity.id
_entity.type
_entity.pdbx_description
1 polymer ?
#
loop_
_entity_poly.entity_id
_entity_poly.type
_entity_poly.pdbx_seq_one_letter_code
_entity_poly.pdbx_strand_id
1 'polypeptide(L)'
;MKRHLTHSSVKVVILLICVSLLALTLSGCRAKTGTYAPVDLAAELHYGQGARSQEPPRLTTPAGAVPYVSSSAGGSDRLLTAASYRLLEKGLTMESAKNLVNPIPLTESGLLQGADLFRVNCSFCHGAGARGDGPVNEFLQKKYFSIPAPNLIGTEAPSTMSGTPTGAKTDGEVFLLLSQGGFTKTQMGMPEFSLLLTPEERWLLVNYLRALQSGN
;
A
#
# COMPACT_ATOMS: atom_id res chain seq x y z
N MET A 1 55.36 42.25 -37.33
CA MET A 1 55.02 42.46 -35.89
C MET A 1 54.97 41.11 -35.18
N LYS A 2 56.07 40.69 -34.54
CA LYS A 2 56.09 39.48 -33.69
C LYS A 2 55.60 39.89 -32.30
N ARG A 3 54.37 39.53 -31.93
CA ARG A 3 53.87 39.77 -30.57
C ARG A 3 54.59 38.80 -29.63
N HIS A 4 55.53 39.32 -28.84
CA HIS A 4 56.15 38.57 -27.75
C HIS A 4 55.09 38.29 -26.68
N LEU A 5 54.71 37.02 -26.49
CA LEU A 5 53.87 36.63 -25.37
C LEU A 5 54.67 36.83 -24.09
N THR A 6 54.12 37.61 -23.15
CA THR A 6 54.74 37.78 -21.84
C THR A 6 54.60 36.49 -21.04
N HIS A 7 55.53 36.25 -20.11
CA HIS A 7 55.55 35.04 -19.29
C HIS A 7 54.24 34.78 -18.52
N SER A 8 53.46 35.83 -18.27
CA SER A 8 52.13 35.79 -17.65
C SER A 8 51.07 35.24 -18.61
N SER A 9 51.06 35.71 -19.86
CA SER A 9 50.11 35.24 -20.89
C SER A 9 50.29 33.76 -21.22
N VAL A 10 51.53 33.25 -21.20
CA VAL A 10 51.82 31.82 -21.40
C VAL A 10 51.25 30.96 -20.27
N LYS A 11 51.37 31.40 -19.02
CA LYS A 11 50.80 30.69 -17.85
C LYS A 11 49.28 30.63 -17.90
N VAL A 12 48.62 31.71 -18.31
CA VAL A 12 47.16 31.76 -18.46
C VAL A 12 46.69 30.81 -19.56
N VAL A 13 47.38 30.77 -20.71
CA VAL A 13 47.03 29.85 -21.81
C VAL A 13 47.21 28.39 -21.38
N ILE A 14 48.29 28.05 -20.68
CA ILE A 14 48.52 26.69 -20.16
C ILE A 14 47.42 26.30 -19.15
N LEU A 15 47.04 27.21 -18.24
CA LEU A 15 45.97 26.96 -17.27
C LEU A 15 44.63 26.66 -17.98
N LEU A 16 44.28 27.44 -19.01
CA LEU A 16 43.05 27.23 -19.77
C LEU A 16 43.05 25.89 -20.53
N ILE A 17 44.20 25.48 -21.06
CA ILE A 17 44.36 24.17 -21.71
C ILE A 17 44.22 23.03 -20.67
N CYS A 18 44.82 23.18 -19.49
CA CYS A 18 44.69 22.18 -18.42
C CYS A 18 43.24 22.06 -17.92
N VAL A 19 42.53 23.18 -17.73
CA VAL A 19 41.13 23.19 -17.28
C VAL A 19 40.21 22.56 -18.33
N SER A 20 40.42 22.86 -19.61
CA SER A 20 39.63 22.26 -20.70
C SER A 20 39.89 20.77 -20.84
N LEU A 21 41.14 20.31 -20.79
CA LEU A 21 41.48 18.88 -20.77
C LEU A 21 40.87 18.16 -19.56
N LEU A 22 40.92 18.77 -18.38
CA LEU A 22 40.30 18.21 -17.17
C LEU A 22 38.77 18.09 -17.34
N ALA A 23 38.11 19.11 -17.88
CA ALA A 23 36.67 19.08 -18.16
C ALA A 23 36.26 18.01 -19.19
N LEU A 24 37.10 17.79 -20.21
CA LEU A 24 36.92 16.72 -21.22
C LEU A 24 37.04 15.33 -20.59
N THR A 25 38.03 15.10 -19.72
CA THR A 25 38.19 13.81 -19.02
C THR A 25 37.06 13.52 -18.03
N LEU A 26 36.57 14.53 -17.31
CA LEU A 26 35.42 14.41 -16.40
C LEU A 26 34.09 14.15 -17.13
N SER A 27 33.97 14.58 -18.39
CA SER A 27 32.77 14.34 -19.22
C SER A 27 32.77 12.97 -19.91
N GLY A 28 33.91 12.29 -19.99
CA GLY A 28 34.10 11.05 -20.76
C GLY A 28 33.64 9.75 -20.08
N CYS A 29 33.28 9.77 -18.79
CA CYS A 29 32.88 8.56 -18.05
C CYS A 29 31.47 8.66 -17.45
N ARG A 30 30.50 9.21 -18.20
CA ARG A 30 29.09 8.89 -17.95
C ARG A 30 28.69 7.74 -18.85
N ALA A 31 29.11 6.53 -18.49
CA ALA A 31 28.43 5.34 -18.96
C ALA A 31 26.95 5.51 -18.58
N LYS A 32 26.09 5.78 -19.57
CA LYS A 32 24.65 5.68 -19.37
C LYS A 32 24.36 4.20 -19.18
N THR A 33 24.42 3.72 -17.95
CA THR A 33 23.79 2.47 -17.57
C THR A 33 22.28 2.72 -17.59
N GLY A 34 21.68 2.61 -18.78
CA GLY A 34 20.24 2.58 -18.92
C GLY A 34 19.70 1.25 -18.39
N THR A 35 18.46 1.28 -17.92
CA THR A 35 17.74 0.16 -17.28
C THR A 35 17.42 -1.01 -18.23
N TYR A 36 17.85 -0.94 -19.49
CA TYR A 36 17.70 -2.01 -20.48
C TYR A 36 19.08 -2.51 -20.85
N ALA A 37 19.35 -3.75 -20.44
CA ALA A 37 20.65 -4.41 -20.50
C ALA A 37 21.31 -4.33 -21.89
N PRO A 38 22.64 -4.23 -21.96
CA PRO A 38 23.39 -4.24 -23.21
C PRO A 38 23.27 -5.63 -23.85
N VAL A 39 22.53 -5.74 -24.96
CA VAL A 39 22.34 -6.95 -25.78
C VAL A 39 21.68 -8.11 -25.00
N ASP A 40 20.38 -8.30 -25.23
CA ASP A 40 19.67 -9.50 -24.77
C ASP A 40 20.08 -10.70 -25.64
N LEU A 41 21.06 -11.48 -25.16
CA LEU A 41 21.63 -12.62 -25.89
C LEU A 41 20.67 -13.82 -26.03
N ALA A 42 19.42 -13.71 -25.57
CA ALA A 42 18.38 -14.71 -25.76
C ALA A 42 16.95 -14.12 -25.72
N ALA A 43 16.69 -13.07 -26.51
CA ALA A 43 15.38 -12.40 -26.55
C ALA A 43 14.20 -13.37 -26.77
N GLU A 44 14.41 -14.47 -27.51
CA GLU A 44 13.41 -15.53 -27.77
C GLU A 44 12.97 -16.30 -26.51
N LEU A 45 13.79 -16.30 -25.45
CA LEU A 45 13.49 -16.92 -24.16
C LEU A 45 13.15 -15.90 -23.07
N HIS A 46 13.49 -14.63 -23.27
CA HIS A 46 13.22 -13.56 -22.32
C HIS A 46 11.73 -13.18 -22.29
N TYR A 47 11.06 -13.23 -23.43
CA TYR A 47 9.64 -12.91 -23.59
C TYR A 47 8.89 -14.09 -24.22
N GLY A 48 7.99 -14.70 -23.44
CA GLY A 48 7.17 -15.80 -23.92
C GLY A 48 5.90 -15.30 -24.62
N GLN A 49 5.27 -16.16 -25.43
CA GLN A 49 3.96 -15.88 -26.02
C GLN A 49 2.80 -15.93 -25.00
N GLY A 50 3.07 -16.42 -23.78
CA GLY A 50 2.09 -16.46 -22.69
C GLY A 50 2.15 -15.20 -21.83
N ALA A 51 0.99 -14.64 -21.47
CA ALA A 51 0.91 -13.52 -20.55
C ALA A 51 1.03 -14.00 -19.10
N ARG A 52 2.06 -13.54 -18.38
CA ARG A 52 2.19 -13.76 -16.94
C ARG A 52 1.31 -12.80 -16.15
N SER A 53 1.07 -13.13 -14.88
CA SER A 53 0.39 -12.21 -13.97
C SER A 53 1.14 -10.89 -13.91
N GLN A 54 0.41 -9.79 -14.13
CA GLN A 54 0.94 -8.42 -14.17
C GLN A 54 1.84 -8.07 -15.37
N GLU A 55 1.98 -8.96 -16.36
CA GLU A 55 2.68 -8.66 -17.61
C GLU A 55 1.79 -7.79 -18.54
N PRO A 56 2.32 -6.71 -19.12
CA PRO A 56 1.62 -5.98 -20.18
C PRO A 56 1.58 -6.82 -21.48
N PRO A 57 0.48 -6.82 -22.26
CA PRO A 57 -0.82 -6.21 -21.97
C PRO A 57 -1.60 -7.04 -20.94
N ARG A 58 -2.17 -6.38 -19.92
CA ARG A 58 -3.05 -7.07 -18.97
C ARG A 58 -4.32 -7.51 -19.70
N LEU A 59 -4.51 -8.81 -19.84
CA LEU A 59 -5.77 -9.37 -20.32
C LEU A 59 -6.87 -9.00 -19.33
N THR A 60 -7.81 -8.16 -19.76
CA THR A 60 -8.96 -7.81 -18.94
C THR A 60 -9.95 -8.97 -18.93
N THR A 61 -10.63 -9.16 -17.80
CA THR A 61 -11.77 -10.08 -17.74
C THR A 61 -12.91 -9.54 -18.61
N PRO A 62 -13.59 -10.38 -19.41
CA PRO A 62 -14.77 -9.97 -20.17
C PRO A 62 -15.82 -9.31 -19.28
N ALA A 63 -16.55 -8.33 -19.83
CA ALA A 63 -17.64 -7.68 -19.11
C ALA A 63 -18.72 -8.71 -18.73
N GLY A 64 -19.02 -8.82 -17.43
CA GLY A 64 -19.97 -9.80 -16.90
C GLY A 64 -19.37 -11.14 -16.46
N ALA A 65 -18.05 -11.34 -16.63
CA ALA A 65 -17.38 -12.52 -16.07
C ALA A 65 -17.43 -12.49 -14.54
N VAL A 66 -17.94 -13.56 -13.93
CA VAL A 66 -17.90 -13.80 -12.49
C VAL A 66 -16.88 -14.90 -12.19
N PRO A 67 -15.96 -14.71 -11.23
CA PRO A 67 -15.05 -15.78 -10.83
C PRO A 67 -15.86 -16.91 -10.20
N TYR A 68 -15.69 -18.14 -10.70
CA TYR A 68 -16.22 -19.33 -10.06
C TYR A 68 -15.05 -20.27 -9.71
N VAL A 69 -15.12 -20.87 -8.53
CA VAL A 69 -14.20 -21.94 -8.12
C VAL A 69 -14.99 -23.23 -8.06
N SER A 70 -14.66 -24.20 -8.91
CA SER A 70 -15.22 -25.55 -8.84
C SER A 70 -14.46 -26.35 -7.78
N SER A 71 -15.17 -26.95 -6.83
CA SER A 71 -14.63 -27.84 -5.81
C SER A 71 -14.25 -29.21 -6.39
N SER A 72 -13.30 -29.24 -7.34
CA SER A 72 -12.84 -30.50 -7.93
C SER A 72 -11.96 -31.37 -7.01
N ALA A 73 -11.88 -31.05 -5.72
CA ALA A 73 -11.24 -31.86 -4.68
C ALA A 73 -12.26 -32.29 -3.60
N GLY A 74 -13.32 -32.99 -4.00
CA GLY A 74 -14.09 -33.90 -3.13
C GLY A 74 -14.75 -33.33 -1.87
N GLY A 75 -14.88 -32.02 -1.74
CA GLY A 75 -15.58 -31.35 -0.63
C GLY A 75 -16.82 -30.66 -1.16
N SER A 76 -17.97 -30.90 -0.51
CA SER A 76 -19.26 -30.23 -0.73
C SER A 76 -19.10 -28.78 -1.19
N ASP A 77 -19.88 -28.34 -2.19
CA ASP A 77 -20.05 -26.96 -2.67
C ASP A 77 -19.96 -25.91 -1.55
N ARG A 78 -18.73 -25.62 -1.13
CA ARG A 78 -18.39 -24.53 -0.24
C ARG A 78 -17.78 -23.54 -1.20
N LEU A 79 -18.54 -22.50 -1.47
CA LEU A 79 -18.08 -21.16 -1.77
C LEU A 79 -16.80 -20.87 -0.95
N LEU A 80 -15.62 -21.25 -1.45
CA LEU A 80 -14.36 -21.06 -0.74
C LEU A 80 -14.02 -19.55 -0.71
N THR A 81 -14.51 -18.96 0.37
CA THR A 81 -13.82 -18.09 1.35
C THR A 81 -13.32 -16.69 0.98
N ALA A 82 -13.16 -16.26 -0.26
CA ALA A 82 -12.82 -14.84 -0.53
C ALA A 82 -13.81 -14.14 -1.47
N ALA A 83 -14.06 -14.72 -2.65
CA ALA A 83 -15.00 -14.15 -3.61
C ALA A 83 -16.46 -14.24 -3.13
N SER A 84 -16.79 -15.28 -2.36
CA SER A 84 -18.11 -15.49 -1.75
C SER A 84 -18.40 -14.51 -0.62
N TYR A 85 -17.41 -14.30 0.27
CA TYR A 85 -17.48 -13.24 1.28
C TYR A 85 -17.63 -11.87 0.64
N ARG A 86 -16.88 -11.57 -0.42
CA ARG A 86 -16.99 -10.28 -1.12
C ARG A 86 -18.39 -10.02 -1.71
N LEU A 87 -19.08 -11.04 -2.21
CA LEU A 87 -20.46 -10.90 -2.68
C LEU A 87 -21.46 -10.73 -1.53
N LEU A 88 -21.25 -11.39 -0.40
CA LEU A 88 -22.03 -11.20 0.83
C LEU A 88 -21.79 -9.81 1.46
N GLU A 89 -20.56 -9.31 1.39
CA GLU A 89 -20.12 -8.01 1.92
C GLU A 89 -20.56 -6.81 1.09
N LYS A 90 -20.85 -7.01 -0.20
CA LYS A 90 -21.26 -5.92 -1.11
C LYS A 90 -22.61 -5.30 -0.73
N GLY A 91 -23.45 -6.02 0.03
CA GLY A 91 -24.73 -5.54 0.55
C GLY A 91 -24.73 -5.24 2.05
N LEU A 92 -23.60 -5.40 2.73
CA LEU A 92 -23.48 -5.19 4.17
C LEU A 92 -23.47 -3.69 4.49
N THR A 93 -24.38 -3.28 5.37
CA THR A 93 -24.50 -1.93 5.92
C THR A 93 -24.01 -1.89 7.37
N MET A 94 -23.70 -0.71 7.90
CA MET A 94 -23.33 -0.55 9.33
C MET A 94 -24.36 -1.19 10.27
N GLU A 95 -25.66 -1.02 9.99
CA GLU A 95 -26.72 -1.61 10.84
C GLU A 95 -26.70 -3.14 10.82
N SER A 96 -26.56 -3.75 9.65
CA SER A 96 -26.44 -5.21 9.56
C SER A 96 -25.14 -5.73 10.16
N ALA A 97 -24.06 -4.94 10.11
CA ALA A 97 -22.75 -5.32 10.59
C ALA A 97 -22.66 -5.35 12.12
N LYS A 98 -23.47 -4.57 12.84
CA LYS A 98 -23.51 -4.58 14.32
C LYS A 98 -23.72 -5.96 14.94
N ASN A 99 -24.43 -6.83 14.21
CA ASN A 99 -24.76 -8.18 14.66
C ASN A 99 -23.73 -9.24 14.24
N LEU A 100 -22.70 -8.87 13.47
CA LEU A 100 -21.64 -9.80 13.10
C LEU A 100 -20.70 -10.04 14.28
N VAL A 101 -20.50 -11.31 14.57
CA VAL A 101 -19.56 -11.77 15.59
C VAL A 101 -18.32 -12.31 14.89
N ASN A 102 -17.14 -12.02 15.45
CA ASN A 102 -15.89 -12.56 14.95
C ASN A 102 -15.89 -14.10 15.09
N PRO A 103 -15.85 -14.87 13.99
CA PRO A 103 -15.82 -16.33 14.05
C PRO A 103 -14.43 -16.88 14.39
N ILE A 104 -13.38 -16.04 14.36
CA ILE A 104 -11.99 -16.44 14.61
C ILE A 104 -11.69 -16.31 16.11
N PRO A 105 -11.34 -17.41 16.80
CA PRO A 105 -11.07 -17.37 18.23
C PRO A 105 -9.83 -16.52 18.54
N LEU A 106 -9.87 -15.84 19.67
CA LEU A 106 -8.73 -15.10 20.19
C LEU A 106 -7.66 -16.08 20.67
N THR A 107 -6.54 -16.15 19.94
CA THR A 107 -5.39 -16.99 20.26
C THR A 107 -4.11 -16.17 20.17
N GLU A 108 -3.06 -16.57 20.90
CA GLU A 108 -1.77 -15.88 20.86
C GLU A 108 -1.18 -15.85 19.43
N SER A 109 -1.19 -16.99 18.74
CA SER A 109 -0.75 -17.06 17.34
C SER A 109 -1.58 -16.16 16.43
N GLY A 110 -2.90 -16.06 16.65
CA GLY A 110 -3.77 -15.16 15.88
C GLY A 110 -3.47 -13.69 16.16
N LEU A 111 -3.15 -13.33 17.39
CA LEU A 111 -2.75 -11.97 17.75
C LEU A 111 -1.41 -11.56 17.13
N LEU A 112 -0.43 -12.47 17.08
CA LEU A 112 0.84 -12.22 16.40
C LEU A 112 0.65 -12.00 14.89
N GLN A 113 -0.18 -12.82 14.24
CA GLN A 113 -0.54 -12.62 12.83
C GLN A 113 -1.27 -11.30 12.61
N GLY A 114 -2.25 -10.98 13.47
CA GLY A 114 -2.96 -9.70 13.42
C GLY A 114 -2.04 -8.50 13.62
N ALA A 115 -1.04 -8.61 14.50
CA ALA A 115 -0.04 -7.56 14.73
C ALA A 115 0.81 -7.31 13.49
N ASP A 116 1.25 -8.37 12.80
CA ASP A 116 2.01 -8.25 11.55
C ASP A 116 1.18 -7.65 10.42
N LEU A 117 -0.07 -8.12 10.26
CA LEU A 117 -1.01 -7.54 9.30
C LEU A 117 -1.22 -6.04 9.57
N PHE A 118 -1.39 -5.65 10.83
CA PHE A 118 -1.58 -4.25 11.22
C PHE A 118 -0.32 -3.41 10.94
N ARG A 119 0.85 -3.95 11.28
CA ARG A 119 2.14 -3.30 11.05
C ARG A 119 2.35 -2.99 9.57
N VAL A 120 1.98 -3.90 8.67
CA VAL A 120 2.18 -3.74 7.23
C VAL A 120 1.10 -2.85 6.59
N ASN A 121 -0.16 -3.02 6.98
CA ASN A 121 -1.29 -2.45 6.24
C ASN A 121 -1.91 -1.20 6.89
N CYS A 122 -1.77 -1.04 8.21
CA CYS A 122 -2.54 -0.04 8.97
C CYS A 122 -1.64 1.02 9.65
N SER A 123 -0.47 0.61 10.14
CA SER A 123 0.41 1.46 10.97
C SER A 123 0.95 2.69 10.23
N PHE A 124 1.00 2.65 8.90
CA PHE A 124 1.44 3.77 8.08
C PHE A 124 0.55 5.02 8.25
N CYS A 125 -0.76 4.81 8.44
CA CYS A 125 -1.73 5.87 8.70
C CYS A 125 -2.10 5.98 10.19
N HIS A 126 -2.33 4.86 10.86
CA HIS A 126 -2.82 4.83 12.24
C HIS A 126 -1.72 4.82 13.31
N GLY A 127 -0.44 4.72 12.91
CA GLY A 127 0.69 4.60 13.83
C GLY A 127 0.83 3.20 14.43
N ALA A 128 2.02 2.89 14.97
CA ALA A 128 2.29 1.58 15.56
C ALA A 128 1.42 1.30 16.80
N GLY A 129 1.10 2.35 17.57
CA GLY A 129 0.20 2.26 18.73
C GLY A 129 -1.28 2.44 18.39
N ALA A 130 -1.65 2.48 17.11
CA ALA A 130 -3.03 2.68 16.65
C ALA A 130 -3.68 3.99 17.14
N ARG A 131 -2.88 5.05 17.35
CA ARG A 131 -3.33 6.35 17.90
C ARG A 131 -3.69 7.40 16.84
N GLY A 132 -3.60 7.06 15.56
CA GLY A 132 -3.80 8.00 14.46
C GLY A 132 -2.57 8.87 14.17
N ASP A 133 -1.40 8.49 14.67
CA ASP A 133 -0.14 9.22 14.58
C ASP A 133 0.83 8.61 13.55
N GLY A 134 0.29 7.97 12.51
CA GLY A 134 1.11 7.36 11.45
C GLY A 134 1.90 8.40 10.64
N PRO A 135 3.10 8.04 10.15
CA PRO A 135 4.02 8.99 9.50
C PRO A 135 3.45 9.66 8.24
N VAL A 136 2.48 9.03 7.56
CA VAL A 136 1.85 9.63 6.37
C VAL A 136 0.75 10.63 6.71
N ASN A 137 0.25 10.61 7.95
CA ASN A 137 -0.95 11.36 8.32
C ASN A 137 -0.74 12.87 8.13
N GLU A 138 0.43 13.38 8.54
CA GLU A 138 0.81 14.79 8.33
C GLU A 138 0.86 15.16 6.83
N PHE A 139 1.40 14.27 6.00
CA PHE A 139 1.50 14.49 4.56
C PHE A 139 0.12 14.52 3.89
N LEU A 140 -0.76 13.57 4.23
CA LEU A 140 -2.11 13.49 3.67
C LEU A 140 -2.97 14.70 4.05
N GLN A 141 -2.88 15.14 5.30
CA GLN A 141 -3.58 16.34 5.77
C GLN A 141 -3.12 17.59 5.02
N LYS A 142 -1.80 17.81 4.90
CA LYS A 142 -1.25 19.00 4.23
C LYS A 142 -1.51 19.02 2.73
N LYS A 143 -1.36 17.88 2.05
CA LYS A 143 -1.40 17.83 0.58
C LYS A 143 -2.80 17.64 0.01
N TYR A 144 -3.65 16.87 0.70
CA TYR A 144 -4.93 16.44 0.18
C TYR A 144 -6.12 16.89 1.03
N PHE A 145 -5.90 17.79 2.01
CA PHE A 145 -6.92 18.24 2.97
C PHE A 145 -7.75 17.08 3.53
N SER A 146 -7.08 15.95 3.72
CA SER A 146 -7.71 14.67 4.04
C SER A 146 -8.01 14.58 5.52
N ILE A 147 -9.01 13.76 5.84
CA ILE A 147 -9.39 13.48 7.22
C ILE A 147 -8.23 12.74 7.89
N PRO A 148 -7.75 13.18 9.06
CA PRO A 148 -6.71 12.46 9.78
C PRO A 148 -7.16 11.05 10.11
N ALA A 149 -6.24 10.10 10.08
CA ALA A 149 -6.51 8.75 10.56
C ALA A 149 -6.97 8.82 12.05
N PRO A 150 -8.13 8.23 12.41
CA PRO A 150 -8.59 8.27 13.80
C PRO A 150 -7.65 7.50 14.73
N ASN A 151 -7.68 7.92 16.00
CA ASN A 151 -7.26 7.09 17.11
C ASN A 151 -8.19 5.87 17.20
N LEU A 152 -7.63 4.67 17.12
CA LEU A 152 -8.37 3.42 17.15
C LEU A 152 -8.49 2.83 18.56
N ILE A 153 -7.68 3.29 19.51
CA ILE A 153 -7.70 2.82 20.91
C ILE A 153 -8.47 3.75 21.85
N GLY A 154 -8.71 5.00 21.46
CA GLY A 154 -9.43 5.98 22.26
C GLY A 154 -10.95 5.80 22.25
N THR A 155 -11.59 6.19 23.36
CA THR A 155 -13.06 6.31 23.49
C THR A 155 -13.58 7.67 23.02
N GLU A 156 -12.69 8.59 22.65
CA GLU A 156 -13.04 9.93 22.19
C GLU A 156 -12.98 9.99 20.67
N ALA A 157 -14.02 10.54 20.04
CA ALA A 157 -13.97 10.86 18.62
C ALA A 157 -13.08 12.11 18.44
N PRO A 158 -12.20 12.16 17.44
CA PRO A 158 -11.49 13.40 17.12
C PRO A 158 -12.50 14.54 16.91
N SER A 159 -12.23 15.73 17.43
CA SER A 159 -13.11 16.91 17.29
C SER A 159 -13.41 17.29 15.83
N THR A 160 -12.61 16.80 14.89
CA THR A 160 -12.74 16.97 13.44
C THR A 160 -13.58 15.90 12.75
N MET A 161 -14.06 14.88 13.47
CA MET A 161 -14.88 13.79 12.95
C MET A 161 -16.17 13.61 13.76
N SER A 162 -17.32 13.72 13.08
CA SER A 162 -18.61 13.34 13.67
C SER A 162 -18.81 11.83 13.53
N GLY A 163 -19.07 11.12 14.63
CA GLY A 163 -19.42 9.70 14.62
C GLY A 163 -18.97 8.91 15.84
N THR A 164 -19.40 7.66 15.94
CA THR A 164 -19.01 6.73 17.01
C THR A 164 -17.49 6.46 16.96
N PRO A 165 -16.74 6.69 18.06
CA PRO A 165 -15.33 6.34 18.18
C PRO A 165 -15.09 4.87 17.83
N THR A 166 -13.95 4.55 17.21
CA THR A 166 -13.66 3.16 16.81
C THR A 166 -13.66 2.19 18.01
N GLY A 167 -13.21 2.65 19.18
CA GLY A 167 -13.29 1.86 20.42
C GLY A 167 -14.71 1.45 20.81
N ALA A 168 -15.72 2.26 20.46
CA ALA A 168 -17.12 2.01 20.78
C ALA A 168 -17.91 1.29 19.65
N LYS A 169 -17.28 1.03 18.50
CA LYS A 169 -17.88 0.22 17.43
C LYS A 169 -17.86 -1.25 17.80
N THR A 170 -18.83 -2.01 17.32
CA THR A 170 -18.86 -3.48 17.39
C THR A 170 -17.79 -4.10 16.48
N ASP A 171 -17.46 -5.37 16.71
CA ASP A 171 -16.47 -6.10 15.91
C ASP A 171 -16.85 -6.15 14.43
N GLY A 172 -18.12 -6.38 14.14
CA GLY A 172 -18.66 -6.36 12.79
C GLY A 172 -18.60 -5.00 12.11
N GLU A 173 -18.82 -3.90 12.82
CA GLU A 173 -18.65 -2.55 12.26
C GLU A 173 -17.20 -2.26 11.91
N VAL A 174 -16.25 -2.67 12.76
CA VAL A 174 -14.81 -2.55 12.46
C VAL A 174 -14.44 -3.42 11.26
N PHE A 175 -14.92 -4.67 11.22
CA PHE A 175 -14.74 -5.56 10.07
C PHE A 175 -15.26 -4.92 8.79
N LEU A 176 -16.46 -4.34 8.80
CA LEU A 176 -17.04 -3.72 7.62
C LEU A 176 -16.26 -2.47 7.16
N LEU A 177 -15.76 -1.65 8.08
CA LEU A 177 -14.89 -0.52 7.77
C LEU A 177 -13.55 -0.96 7.15
N LEU A 178 -12.94 -2.04 7.64
CA LEU A 178 -11.77 -2.65 6.99
C LEU A 178 -12.12 -3.15 5.59
N SER A 179 -13.29 -3.78 5.47
CA SER A 179 -13.76 -4.39 4.23
C SER A 179 -13.95 -3.37 3.12
N GLN A 180 -14.75 -2.33 3.37
CA GLN A 180 -15.21 -1.37 2.37
C GLN A 180 -14.38 -0.07 2.36
N GLY A 181 -13.57 0.16 3.38
CA GLY A 181 -12.95 1.45 3.62
C GLY A 181 -13.95 2.49 4.14
N GLY A 182 -13.53 3.75 4.18
CA GLY A 182 -14.36 4.86 4.63
C GLY A 182 -14.19 6.05 3.70
N PHE A 183 -15.00 6.14 2.64
CA PHE A 183 -14.94 7.22 1.66
C PHE A 183 -16.02 8.28 1.94
N THR A 184 -15.61 9.52 2.19
CA THR A 184 -16.46 10.68 1.85
C THR A 184 -16.11 11.10 0.43
N LYS A 185 -17.10 11.45 -0.39
CA LYS A 185 -16.92 11.81 -1.83
C LYS A 185 -15.98 13.00 -2.07
N THR A 186 -15.54 13.69 -1.01
CA THR A 186 -14.79 14.94 -1.05
C THR A 186 -13.42 14.87 -0.39
N GLN A 187 -13.06 13.77 0.30
CA GLN A 187 -11.76 13.63 0.99
C GLN A 187 -11.19 12.22 0.84
N MET A 188 -9.86 12.09 0.69
CA MET A 188 -9.21 10.79 0.63
C MET A 188 -9.40 10.07 1.97
N GLY A 189 -10.22 9.03 1.92
CA GLY A 189 -10.57 8.20 3.07
C GLY A 189 -9.78 6.90 3.12
N MET A 190 -10.05 6.08 4.14
CA MET A 190 -9.44 4.76 4.29
C MET A 190 -9.78 3.87 3.07
N PRO A 191 -8.80 3.20 2.43
CA PRO A 191 -9.05 2.37 1.27
C PRO A 191 -9.80 1.07 1.61
N GLU A 192 -10.33 0.42 0.57
CA GLU A 192 -10.95 -0.90 0.65
C GLU A 192 -9.89 -2.00 0.83
N PHE A 193 -9.89 -2.74 1.95
CA PHE A 193 -8.94 -3.85 2.16
C PHE A 193 -9.49 -5.22 1.74
N SER A 194 -10.77 -5.34 1.36
CA SER A 194 -11.32 -6.61 0.84
C SER A 194 -10.61 -7.10 -0.45
N LEU A 195 -9.91 -6.21 -1.14
CA LEU A 195 -9.14 -6.49 -2.35
C LEU A 195 -7.75 -7.06 -2.08
N LEU A 196 -7.26 -6.87 -0.85
CA LEU A 196 -5.89 -7.18 -0.46
C LEU A 196 -5.83 -8.29 0.59
N LEU A 197 -6.77 -8.30 1.53
CA LEU A 197 -6.79 -9.20 2.68
C LEU A 197 -7.98 -10.16 2.64
N THR A 198 -7.79 -11.40 3.08
CA THR A 198 -8.88 -12.36 3.21
C THR A 198 -9.84 -11.96 4.36
N PRO A 199 -11.06 -12.50 4.40
CA PRO A 199 -11.95 -12.30 5.56
C PRO A 199 -11.32 -12.75 6.87
N GLU A 200 -10.61 -13.87 6.88
CA GLU A 200 -9.93 -14.37 8.08
C GLU A 200 -8.84 -13.40 8.56
N GLU A 201 -8.02 -12.87 7.65
CA GLU A 201 -7.00 -11.86 7.98
C GLU A 201 -7.60 -10.57 8.54
N ARG A 202 -8.74 -10.13 8.00
CA ARG A 202 -9.47 -8.96 8.53
C ARG A 202 -10.05 -9.23 9.91
N TRP A 203 -10.53 -10.44 10.19
CA TRP A 203 -10.96 -10.82 11.54
C TRP A 203 -9.80 -10.94 12.54
N LEU A 204 -8.62 -11.37 12.10
CA LEU A 204 -7.40 -11.34 12.91
C LEU A 204 -6.99 -9.89 13.26
N LEU A 205 -7.13 -8.96 12.32
CA LEU A 205 -6.93 -7.52 12.58
C LEU A 205 -7.90 -6.98 13.63
N VAL A 206 -9.18 -7.38 13.59
CA VAL A 206 -10.17 -7.01 14.61
C VAL A 206 -9.74 -7.51 15.99
N ASN A 207 -9.35 -8.79 16.10
CA ASN A 207 -8.85 -9.36 17.36
C ASN A 207 -7.63 -8.60 17.90
N TYR A 208 -6.66 -8.29 17.04
CA TYR A 208 -5.49 -7.51 17.43
C TYR A 208 -5.88 -6.10 17.91
N LEU A 209 -6.80 -5.43 17.23
CA LEU A 209 -7.28 -4.12 17.64
C LEU A 209 -7.97 -4.16 19.02
N ARG A 210 -8.77 -5.19 19.30
CA ARG A 210 -9.40 -5.38 20.62
C ARG A 210 -8.39 -5.63 21.72
N ALA A 211 -7.33 -6.38 21.44
CA ALA A 211 -6.24 -6.56 22.38
C ALA A 211 -5.53 -5.22 22.71
N LEU A 212 -5.29 -4.38 21.70
CA LEU A 212 -4.72 -3.03 21.91
C LEU A 212 -5.64 -2.12 22.74
N GLN A 213 -6.96 -2.21 22.54
CA GLN A 213 -7.95 -1.42 23.28
C GLN A 213 -8.09 -1.88 24.74
N SER A 214 -7.86 -3.15 25.03
CA SER A 214 -8.01 -3.74 26.37
C SER A 214 -6.73 -3.69 27.21
N GLY A 215 -5.56 -3.56 26.56
CA GLY A 215 -4.25 -3.50 27.21
C GLY A 215 -3.81 -2.09 27.63
N ASN A 216 -4.72 -1.14 27.66
CA ASN A 216 -4.50 0.29 27.87
C ASN A 216 -5.40 0.80 29.00
#